data_AF-A0A2D8ESR4-F1
#
_entry.id   AF-A0A2D8ESR4-F1
#
_cell.length_a   1.000
_cell.length_b   1.000
_cell.length_c   1.000
_cell.angle_alpha   90.00
_cell.angle_beta   90.00
_cell.angle_gamma   90.00
#
_symmetry.space_group_name_H-M   'P 1'
#
loop_
_entity.id
_entity.type
_entity.pdbx_description
1 polymer ?
#
loop_
_entity_poly.entity_id
_entity_poly.type
_entity_poly.pdbx_seq_one_letter_code
_entity_poly.pdbx_strand_id
1 'polypeptide(L)'
;MSFDREAIEAEIEAQIASDGDVFDFGFSFADTDEVAQESSLVQSNTDAMQSIEKIVLPLLVNLKKDPERDYILWKGHDRVSQCNLAIERLLNITRG
;
A
#
# COMPACT_ATOMS: atom_id res chain seq x y z
N MET A 1 -53.21 -31.69 7.61
CA MET A 1 -52.85 -30.26 7.75
C MET A 1 -52.16 -29.88 6.46
N SER A 2 -52.89 -29.26 5.53
CA SER A 2 -52.31 -28.70 4.32
C SER A 2 -51.62 -27.41 4.72
N PHE A 3 -50.32 -27.34 4.49
CA PHE A 3 -49.58 -26.08 4.62
C PHE A 3 -49.83 -25.30 3.34
N ASP A 4 -50.53 -24.18 3.43
CA ASP A 4 -50.81 -23.31 2.30
C ASP A 4 -49.51 -22.63 1.88
N ARG A 5 -48.80 -23.32 0.98
CA ARG A 5 -47.45 -22.96 0.50
C ARG A 5 -47.42 -21.54 -0.09
N GLU A 6 -48.50 -21.13 -0.73
CA GLU A 6 -48.67 -19.81 -1.34
C GLU A 6 -48.69 -18.68 -0.29
N ALA A 7 -49.28 -18.92 0.89
CA ALA A 7 -49.29 -17.95 1.99
C ALA A 7 -47.89 -17.82 2.63
N ILE A 8 -47.16 -18.92 2.74
CA ILE A 8 -45.78 -18.93 3.28
C ILE A 8 -44.82 -18.25 2.30
N GLU A 9 -44.97 -18.50 1.00
CA GLU A 9 -44.16 -17.86 -0.04
C GLU A 9 -44.39 -16.34 -0.05
N ALA A 10 -45.65 -15.88 0.04
CA ALA A 10 -45.97 -14.46 0.12
C ALA A 10 -45.42 -13.78 1.39
N GLU A 11 -45.42 -14.47 2.54
CA GLU A 11 -44.90 -13.94 3.80
C GLU A 11 -43.36 -13.87 3.81
N ILE A 12 -42.69 -14.87 3.23
CA ILE A 12 -41.23 -14.86 3.05
C ILE A 12 -40.81 -13.73 2.10
N GLU A 13 -41.53 -13.54 1.00
CA GLU A 13 -41.23 -12.47 0.02
C GLU A 13 -41.45 -11.08 0.61
N ALA A 14 -42.51 -10.89 1.41
CA ALA A 14 -42.74 -9.65 2.15
C ALA A 14 -41.63 -9.38 3.19
N GLN A 15 -41.14 -10.41 3.86
CA GLN A 15 -40.06 -10.28 4.85
C GLN A 15 -38.73 -9.90 4.18
N ILE A 16 -38.40 -10.51 3.03
CA ILE A 16 -37.21 -10.19 2.22
C ILE A 16 -37.29 -8.77 1.64
N ALA A 17 -38.47 -8.31 1.22
CA ALA A 17 -38.67 -6.94 0.74
C ALA A 17 -38.58 -5.90 1.86
N SER A 18 -38.98 -6.25 3.10
CA SER A 18 -38.84 -5.37 4.27
C SER A 18 -37.42 -5.31 4.82
N ASP A 19 -36.60 -6.34 4.59
CA ASP A 19 -35.18 -6.42 4.95
C ASP A 19 -34.26 -5.86 3.85
N GLY A 20 -34.81 -5.14 2.86
CA GLY A 20 -34.03 -4.42 1.84
C GLY A 20 -33.06 -3.39 2.41
N ASP A 21 -33.27 -2.95 3.66
CA ASP A 21 -32.39 -2.02 4.39
C ASP A 21 -31.27 -2.73 5.18
N VAL A 22 -31.29 -4.06 5.33
CA VAL A 22 -30.25 -4.81 6.06
C VAL A 22 -28.99 -5.04 5.20
N PHE A 23 -29.11 -4.89 3.88
CA PHE A 23 -27.98 -4.93 2.94
C PHE A 23 -27.45 -3.55 2.55
N ASP A 24 -27.91 -2.48 3.20
CA ASP A 24 -27.32 -1.13 3.13
C ASP A 24 -26.33 -0.87 4.28
N PHE A 25 -25.67 -1.93 4.76
CA PHE A 25 -24.50 -1.79 5.63
C PHE A 25 -23.36 -1.28 4.75
N GLY A 26 -23.20 0.04 4.58
CA GLY A 26 -22.00 0.84 4.20
C GLY A 26 -20.88 0.25 3.32
N PHE A 27 -21.13 -0.84 2.61
CA PHE A 27 -20.21 -1.68 1.84
C PHE A 27 -20.80 -1.98 0.45
N SER A 28 -22.04 -1.55 0.19
CA SER A 28 -22.59 -1.44 -1.16
C SER A 28 -21.94 -0.24 -1.84
N PHE A 29 -21.02 -0.51 -2.76
CA PHE A 29 -20.33 0.49 -3.58
C PHE A 29 -19.42 1.45 -2.79
N ALA A 30 -18.30 0.95 -2.27
CA ALA A 30 -17.09 1.71 -2.57
C ALA A 30 -17.01 1.77 -4.11
N ASP A 31 -17.05 2.96 -4.68
CA ASP A 31 -16.97 3.13 -6.13
C ASP A 31 -15.74 2.34 -6.61
N THR A 32 -15.91 1.43 -7.56
CA THR A 32 -14.81 0.54 -7.98
C THR A 32 -13.59 1.34 -8.43
N ASP A 33 -13.82 2.56 -8.90
CA ASP A 33 -12.82 3.54 -9.27
C ASP A 33 -12.05 4.11 -8.07
N GLU A 34 -12.71 4.35 -6.92
CA GLU A 34 -12.03 4.79 -5.69
C GLU A 34 -11.13 3.69 -5.11
N VAL A 35 -11.59 2.43 -5.11
CA VAL A 35 -10.78 1.27 -4.66
C VAL A 35 -9.59 1.02 -5.60
N ALA A 36 -9.77 1.20 -6.90
CA ALA A 36 -8.68 1.14 -7.88
C ALA A 36 -7.68 2.29 -7.70
N GLN A 37 -8.16 3.49 -7.37
CA GLN A 37 -7.32 4.65 -7.12
C GLN A 37 -6.49 4.47 -5.84
N GLU A 38 -7.09 4.03 -4.74
CA GLU A 38 -6.38 3.77 -3.48
C GLU A 38 -5.31 2.68 -3.65
N SER A 39 -5.62 1.58 -4.34
CA SER A 39 -4.64 0.52 -4.61
C SER A 39 -3.48 1.00 -5.49
N SER A 40 -3.74 1.87 -6.48
CA SER A 40 -2.68 2.47 -7.30
C SER A 40 -1.76 3.42 -6.51
N LEU A 41 -2.34 4.19 -5.59
CA LEU A 41 -1.60 5.11 -4.71
C LEU A 41 -0.74 4.33 -3.72
N VAL A 42 -1.29 3.28 -3.11
CA VAL A 42 -0.55 2.39 -2.21
C VAL A 42 0.60 1.72 -2.96
N GLN A 43 0.37 1.21 -4.17
CA GLN A 43 1.41 0.58 -4.97
C GLN A 43 2.55 1.58 -5.29
N SER A 44 2.21 2.79 -5.73
CA SER A 44 3.20 3.84 -6.01
C SER A 44 4.06 4.19 -4.79
N ASN A 45 3.44 4.25 -3.60
CA ASN A 45 4.16 4.53 -2.36
C ASN A 45 5.06 3.35 -1.94
N THR A 46 4.60 2.11 -2.13
CA THR A 46 5.43 0.93 -1.88
C THR A 46 6.65 0.86 -2.81
N ASP A 47 6.49 1.24 -4.07
CA ASP A 47 7.59 1.24 -5.05
C ASP A 47 8.64 2.32 -4.71
N ALA A 48 8.19 3.50 -4.24
CA ALA A 48 9.08 4.54 -3.72
C ALA A 48 9.84 4.08 -2.48
N MET A 49 9.16 3.42 -1.52
CA MET A 49 9.78 2.86 -0.32
C MET A 49 10.85 1.80 -0.65
N GLN A 50 10.55 0.87 -1.56
CA GLN A 50 11.50 -0.14 -2.03
C GLN A 50 12.71 0.48 -2.74
N SER A 51 12.50 1.59 -3.45
CA SER A 51 13.59 2.32 -4.12
C SER A 51 14.52 2.99 -3.11
N ILE A 52 13.98 3.53 -2.02
CA ILE A 52 14.77 4.08 -0.90
C ILE A 52 15.56 2.95 -0.21
N GLU A 53 14.92 1.81 0.04
CA GLU A 53 15.56 0.64 0.67
C GLU A 53 16.81 0.19 -0.10
N LYS A 54 16.73 0.12 -1.44
CA LYS A 54 17.85 -0.24 -2.32
C LYS A 54 19.04 0.72 -2.23
N ILE A 55 18.82 1.97 -1.85
CA ILE A 55 19.88 2.98 -1.66
C ILE A 55 20.52 2.82 -0.27
N VAL A 56 19.71 2.62 0.77
CA VAL A 56 20.17 2.62 2.17
C VAL A 56 20.83 1.30 2.57
N LEU A 57 20.27 0.16 2.18
CA LEU A 57 20.81 -1.16 2.55
C LEU A 57 22.30 -1.39 2.21
N PRO A 58 22.80 -1.09 0.99
CA PRO A 58 24.21 -1.32 0.69
C PRO A 58 25.16 -0.50 1.58
N LEU A 59 24.75 0.71 2.00
CA LEU A 59 25.51 1.52 2.94
C LEU A 59 25.59 0.83 4.32
N LEU A 60 24.46 0.37 4.84
CA LEU A 60 24.37 -0.32 6.13
C LEU A 60 25.13 -1.65 6.11
N VAL A 61 25.05 -2.40 5.01
CA VAL A 61 25.81 -3.65 4.84
C VAL A 61 27.31 -3.38 4.84
N ASN A 62 27.75 -2.29 4.21
CA ASN A 62 29.16 -1.90 4.23
C ASN A 62 29.62 -1.47 5.63
N LEU A 63 28.79 -0.74 6.39
CA LEU A 63 29.07 -0.43 7.80
C LEU A 63 29.19 -1.69 8.65
N LYS A 64 28.29 -2.67 8.47
CA LYS A 64 28.27 -3.91 9.25
C LYS A 64 29.51 -4.78 9.03
N LYS A 65 30.13 -4.74 7.85
CA LYS A 65 31.26 -5.63 7.49
C LYS A 65 32.53 -5.34 8.28
N ASP A 66 32.79 -4.07 8.60
CA ASP A 66 34.02 -3.63 9.26
C ASP A 66 33.70 -2.97 10.62
N PRO A 67 33.32 -3.74 11.67
CA PRO A 67 32.89 -3.20 12.96
C PRO A 67 33.99 -2.48 13.75
N GLU A 68 35.27 -2.72 13.44
CA GLU A 68 36.43 -2.07 14.06
C GLU A 68 36.67 -0.63 13.55
N ARG A 69 36.02 -0.25 12.44
CA ARG A 69 36.15 1.09 11.87
C ARG A 69 34.86 1.88 12.08
N ASP A 70 34.95 2.94 12.87
CA ASP A 70 33.82 3.82 13.16
C ASP A 70 33.27 4.58 11.94
N TYR A 71 33.96 4.54 10.79
CA TYR A 71 33.57 5.26 9.59
C TYR A 71 33.89 4.50 8.29
N ILE A 72 33.06 4.73 7.27
CA ILE A 72 33.32 4.26 5.90
C ILE A 72 34.36 5.18 5.24
N LEU A 73 35.51 4.61 4.84
CA LEU A 73 36.51 5.34 4.08
C LEU A 73 36.11 5.45 2.60
N TRP A 74 35.57 6.60 2.23
CA TRP A 74 35.36 6.96 0.83
C TRP A 74 36.52 7.81 0.32
N LYS A 75 37.10 7.47 -0.84
CA LYS A 75 38.23 8.23 -1.42
C LYS A 75 37.80 9.68 -1.68
N GLY A 76 38.55 10.64 -1.13
CA GLY A 76 38.11 12.03 -0.96
C GLY A 76 37.68 12.75 -2.25
N HIS A 77 38.26 12.42 -3.41
CA HIS A 77 37.90 13.06 -4.68
C HIS A 77 36.52 12.65 -5.22
N ASP A 78 36.15 11.38 -5.08
CA ASP A 78 34.87 10.86 -5.58
C ASP A 78 33.73 11.05 -4.58
N ARG A 79 34.06 11.16 -3.29
CA ARG A 79 33.07 11.19 -2.20
C ARG A 79 32.01 12.26 -2.42
N VAL A 80 32.42 13.49 -2.71
CA VAL A 80 31.48 14.62 -2.88
C VAL A 80 30.54 14.38 -4.07
N SER A 81 31.09 13.91 -5.19
CA SER A 81 30.32 13.61 -6.40
C SER A 81 29.31 12.47 -6.16
N GLN A 82 29.75 11.37 -5.52
CA GLN A 82 28.89 10.23 -5.20
C GLN A 82 27.81 10.57 -4.18
N CYS A 83 28.13 11.37 -3.15
CA CYS A 83 27.12 11.89 -2.22
C CYS A 83 26.08 12.74 -2.94
N ASN A 84 26.49 13.65 -3.83
CA ASN A 84 25.57 14.50 -4.57
C ASN A 84 24.63 13.68 -5.46
N LEU A 85 25.16 12.68 -6.18
CA LEU A 85 24.35 11.76 -7.00
C LEU A 85 23.36 10.96 -6.17
N ALA A 86 23.76 10.49 -4.99
CA ALA A 86 22.87 9.76 -4.08
C ALA A 86 21.77 10.68 -3.51
N ILE A 87 22.11 11.93 -3.15
CA ILE A 87 21.15 12.94 -2.70
C ILE A 87 20.14 13.26 -3.80
N GLU A 88 20.61 13.51 -5.03
CA GLU A 88 19.74 13.80 -6.18
C GLU A 88 18.77 12.64 -6.44
N ARG A 89 19.27 11.39 -6.42
CA ARG A 89 18.42 10.20 -6.56
C ARG A 89 17.37 10.11 -5.45
N LEU A 90 17.74 10.34 -4.19
CA LEU A 90 16.81 10.32 -3.07
C LEU A 90 15.74 11.40 -3.17
N LEU A 91 16.13 12.62 -3.58
CA LEU A 91 15.21 13.73 -3.77
C LEU A 91 14.25 13.45 -4.93
N ASN A 92 14.72 12.86 -6.03
CA ASN A 92 13.86 12.46 -7.15
C ASN A 92 12.84 11.38 -6.76
N ILE A 93 13.18 10.46 -5.84
CA ILE A 93 12.24 9.42 -5.37
C ILE A 93 11.23 9.99 -4.37
N THR A 94 11.64 10.94 -3.52
CA THR A 94 10.81 11.44 -2.40
C THR A 94 10.02 12.70 -2.73
N ARG A 95 10.42 13.47 -3.74
CA ARG A 95 9.81 14.74 -4.14
C ARG A 95 9.50 14.83 -5.64
N GLY A 96 9.86 13.81 -6.41
CA GLY A 96 9.53 13.69 -7.83
C GLY A 96 8.16 13.09 -8.06
#